data_AF-A0A516TMS9-F1
#
_entry.id   AF-A0A516TMS9-F1
#
_cell.length_a   1.000
_cell.length_b   1.000
_cell.length_c   1.000
_cell.angle_alpha   90.00
_cell.angle_beta   90.00
_cell.angle_gamma   90.00
#
_symmetry.space_group_name_H-M   'P 1'
#
loop_
_entity.id
_entity.type
_entity.pdbx_description
1 polymer ?
#
loop_
_entity_poly.entity_id
_entity_poly.type
_entity_poly.pdbx_seq_one_letter_code
_entity_poly.pdbx_strand_id
1 'polypeptide(L)'
;MRVKSLPFFILLFFSTATFSLAGPFTKEEKLILKTEPPFSAIMAHPEAYIGTRLFVGGVIAQVQNLPDRSLMEVIHKPLSKSFKVPLATDLSYGRFLVSTRKFLDPSIYTKGKSVTVIGRLSRVQPGIIGKRPYKYPVISASHIHLWSDTY
;
A
#
# COMPACT_ATOMS: atom_id res chain seq x y z
N MET A 1 38.08 62.82 12.18
CA MET A 1 37.08 61.76 12.44
C MET A 1 37.54 60.49 11.77
N ARG A 2 37.73 59.39 12.52
CA ARG A 2 38.33 58.12 12.03
C ARG A 2 37.22 57.05 12.10
N VAL A 3 36.65 56.68 10.95
CA VAL A 3 35.63 55.62 10.87
C VAL A 3 36.34 54.28 10.74
N LYS A 4 36.16 53.39 11.72
CA LYS A 4 36.69 52.01 11.68
C LYS A 4 35.72 51.13 10.89
N SER A 5 36.19 50.46 9.85
CA SER A 5 35.44 49.45 9.11
C SER A 5 35.46 48.10 9.87
N LEU A 6 34.30 47.48 10.00
CA LEU A 6 34.08 46.18 10.66
C LEU A 6 34.14 45.06 9.61
N PRO A 7 34.82 43.92 9.86
CA PRO A 7 34.94 42.87 8.85
C PRO A 7 33.68 42.00 8.79
N PHE A 8 33.21 41.75 7.57
CA PHE A 8 32.06 40.91 7.25
C PHE A 8 32.48 39.43 7.30
N PHE A 9 32.03 38.71 8.34
CA PHE A 9 32.28 37.27 8.49
C PHE A 9 31.22 36.49 7.70
N ILE A 10 31.59 35.93 6.55
CA ILE A 10 30.70 35.04 5.77
C ILE A 10 30.73 33.66 6.40
N LEU A 11 29.65 33.29 7.09
CA LEU A 11 29.46 31.97 7.68
C LEU A 11 28.90 31.03 6.60
N LEU A 12 29.74 30.16 6.06
CA LEU A 12 29.39 29.20 5.03
C LEU A 12 28.63 28.01 5.66
N PHE A 13 27.30 28.02 5.58
CA PHE A 13 26.45 26.91 6.03
C PHE A 13 26.60 25.71 5.06
N PHE A 14 27.44 24.75 5.42
CA PHE A 14 27.42 23.41 4.80
C PHE A 14 26.16 22.67 5.28
N SER A 15 25.06 22.79 4.53
CA SER A 15 23.88 21.95 4.70
C SER A 15 24.22 20.52 4.27
N THR A 16 24.57 19.66 5.23
CA THR A 16 24.64 18.21 5.00
C THR A 16 23.22 17.68 4.77
N ALA A 17 22.87 17.45 3.50
CA ALA A 17 21.64 16.77 3.15
C ALA A 17 21.72 15.32 3.64
N THR A 18 21.08 15.03 4.77
CA THR A 18 20.95 13.67 5.28
C THR A 18 19.96 12.92 4.40
N PHE A 19 20.48 12.03 3.54
CA PHE A 19 19.67 11.04 2.83
C PHE A 19 19.10 10.06 3.87
N SER A 20 17.88 10.34 4.35
CA SER A 20 17.16 9.40 5.20
C SER A 20 16.77 8.18 4.36
N LEU A 21 17.31 7.01 4.72
CA LEU A 21 16.90 5.67 4.24
C LEU A 21 15.47 5.31 4.74
N ALA A 22 14.53 6.24 4.66
CA ALA A 22 13.15 5.98 5.01
C ALA A 22 12.55 5.04 3.96
N GLY A 23 12.20 3.83 4.36
CA GLY A 23 11.46 2.89 3.51
C GLY A 23 10.08 3.44 3.12
N PRO A 24 9.34 2.75 2.24
CA PRO A 24 8.09 3.26 1.65
C PRO A 24 6.93 3.43 2.63
N PHE A 25 7.09 3.05 3.91
CA PHE A 25 6.08 3.18 4.95
C PHE A 25 6.67 3.80 6.22
N THR A 26 5.92 4.73 6.78
CA THR A 26 6.20 5.41 8.05
C THR A 26 6.13 4.44 9.24
N LYS A 27 6.64 4.87 10.41
CA LYS A 27 6.55 4.05 11.63
C LYS A 27 5.10 3.92 12.09
N GLU A 28 4.32 4.99 11.94
CA GLU A 28 2.91 5.11 12.32
C GLU A 28 2.04 4.18 11.47
N GLU A 29 2.30 4.10 10.17
CA GLU A 29 1.63 3.14 9.28
C GLU A 29 1.88 1.70 9.70
N LYS A 30 3.13 1.37 10.06
CA LYS A 30 3.48 0.02 10.51
C LYS A 30 2.80 -0.38 11.84
N LEU A 31 2.29 0.57 12.63
CA LEU A 31 1.51 0.25 13.83
C LEU A 31 0.16 -0.40 13.52
N ILE A 32 -0.37 -0.23 12.30
CA ILE A 32 -1.63 -0.88 11.87
C ILE A 32 -1.50 -2.40 11.96
N LEU A 33 -0.33 -2.96 11.62
CA LEU A 33 -0.06 -4.41 11.68
C LEU A 33 -0.16 -5.00 13.09
N LYS A 34 -0.12 -4.16 14.14
CA LYS A 34 -0.26 -4.61 15.53
C LYS A 34 -1.70 -4.73 15.98
N THR A 35 -2.62 -4.05 15.30
CA THR A 35 -4.03 -3.93 15.71
C THR A 35 -5.00 -4.50 14.68
N GLU A 36 -4.56 -4.74 13.45
CA GLU A 36 -5.41 -5.37 12.44
C GLU A 36 -5.65 -6.85 12.73
N PRO A 37 -6.84 -7.38 12.40
CA PRO A 37 -7.11 -8.81 12.51
C PRO A 37 -6.36 -9.59 11.42
N PRO A 38 -6.07 -10.89 11.64
CA PRO A 38 -5.53 -11.74 10.60
C PRO A 38 -6.40 -11.73 9.34
N PHE A 39 -5.78 -11.69 8.17
CA PHE A 39 -6.54 -11.62 6.92
C PHE A 39 -7.46 -12.84 6.71
N SER A 40 -7.08 -14.02 7.20
CA SER A 40 -7.95 -15.20 7.19
C SER A 40 -9.26 -15.01 7.97
N ALA A 41 -9.22 -14.30 9.10
CA ALA A 41 -10.42 -13.98 9.88
C ALA A 41 -11.32 -12.98 9.13
N ILE A 42 -10.73 -11.99 8.46
CA ILE A 42 -11.46 -11.07 7.58
C ILE A 42 -12.16 -11.86 6.48
N MET A 43 -11.48 -12.81 5.84
CA MET A 43 -12.05 -13.58 4.75
C MET A 43 -13.18 -14.52 5.18
N ALA A 44 -13.16 -15.00 6.43
CA ALA A 44 -14.25 -15.81 6.97
C ALA A 44 -15.54 -15.00 7.16
N HIS A 45 -15.43 -13.76 7.67
CA HIS A 45 -16.58 -12.89 7.98
C HIS A 45 -16.31 -11.41 7.61
N PRO A 46 -16.17 -11.06 6.32
CA PRO A 46 -15.68 -9.76 5.91
C PRO A 46 -16.61 -8.60 6.30
N GLU A 47 -17.91 -8.86 6.39
CA GLU A 47 -18.91 -7.88 6.81
C GLU A 47 -18.69 -7.40 8.26
N ALA A 48 -18.12 -8.25 9.14
CA ALA A 48 -17.86 -7.90 10.54
C ALA A 48 -16.68 -6.94 10.74
N TYR A 49 -15.84 -6.76 9.70
CA TYR A 49 -14.62 -5.94 9.75
C TYR A 49 -14.72 -4.67 8.90
N ILE A 50 -15.92 -4.30 8.45
CA ILE A 50 -16.13 -3.04 7.73
C ILE A 50 -15.72 -1.86 8.65
N GLY A 51 -14.99 -0.91 8.09
CA GLY A 51 -14.39 0.23 8.79
C GLY A 51 -12.97 -0.03 9.32
N THR A 52 -12.54 -1.29 9.44
CA THR A 52 -11.20 -1.64 9.94
C THR A 52 -10.12 -1.10 9.00
N ARG A 53 -9.08 -0.51 9.60
CA ARG A 53 -7.88 -0.08 8.87
C ARG A 53 -6.95 -1.28 8.70
N LEU A 54 -6.48 -1.47 7.47
CA LEU A 54 -5.70 -2.64 7.06
C LEU A 54 -4.39 -2.21 6.41
N PHE A 55 -3.36 -3.02 6.60
CA PHE A 55 -2.06 -2.99 5.97
C PHE A 55 -1.81 -4.37 5.35
N VAL A 56 -2.28 -4.53 4.12
CA VAL A 56 -2.25 -5.81 3.41
C VAL A 56 -1.43 -5.69 2.14
N GLY A 57 -1.06 -6.82 1.55
CA GLY A 57 -0.47 -6.82 0.23
C GLY A 57 -0.63 -8.14 -0.48
N GLY A 58 -0.05 -8.21 -1.66
CA GLY A 58 -0.22 -9.35 -2.53
C GLY A 58 0.25 -9.10 -3.93
N VAL A 59 -0.21 -9.94 -4.84
CA VAL A 59 0.13 -9.90 -6.25
C VAL A 59 -1.07 -9.41 -7.04
N ILE A 60 -0.86 -8.48 -7.96
CA ILE A 60 -1.91 -7.95 -8.83
C ILE A 60 -2.42 -9.07 -9.74
N ALA A 61 -3.72 -9.28 -9.72
CA ALA A 61 -4.39 -10.18 -10.65
C ALA A 61 -4.94 -9.46 -11.87
N GLN A 62 -5.59 -8.30 -11.64
CA GLN A 62 -6.16 -7.47 -12.69
C GLN A 62 -6.39 -6.04 -12.19
N VAL A 63 -6.46 -5.10 -13.13
CA VAL A 63 -6.82 -3.71 -12.91
C VAL A 63 -7.95 -3.34 -13.86
N GLN A 64 -8.96 -2.65 -13.34
CA GLN A 64 -10.07 -2.09 -14.09
C GLN A 64 -10.22 -0.62 -13.72
N ASN A 65 -10.23 0.25 -14.74
CA ASN A 65 -10.53 1.67 -14.57
C ASN A 65 -12.01 1.90 -14.88
N LEU A 66 -12.76 2.35 -13.89
CA LEU A 66 -14.15 2.80 -14.00
C LEU A 66 -14.17 4.33 -14.15
N PRO A 67 -15.32 4.93 -14.56
CA PRO A 67 -15.41 6.38 -14.73
C PRO A 67 -15.03 7.20 -13.48
N ASP A 68 -15.27 6.67 -12.27
CA ASP A 68 -15.10 7.39 -11.00
C ASP A 68 -13.94 6.88 -10.13
N ARG A 69 -13.36 5.72 -10.47
CA ARG A 69 -12.36 5.04 -9.64
C ARG A 69 -11.60 3.96 -10.41
N SER A 70 -10.46 3.56 -9.89
CA SER A 70 -9.77 2.33 -10.29
C SER A 70 -10.02 1.23 -9.26
N LEU A 71 -10.26 0.03 -9.77
CA LEU A 71 -10.33 -1.21 -9.00
C LEU A 71 -9.17 -2.10 -9.39
N MET A 72 -8.37 -2.49 -8.40
CA MET A 72 -7.26 -3.42 -8.57
C MET A 72 -7.54 -4.66 -7.73
N GLU A 73 -7.65 -5.80 -8.39
CA GLU A 73 -7.80 -7.09 -7.72
C GLU A 73 -6.44 -7.65 -7.34
N VAL A 74 -6.31 -8.04 -6.07
CA VAL A 74 -5.05 -8.48 -5.49
C VAL A 74 -5.23 -9.85 -4.85
N ILE A 75 -4.32 -10.78 -5.19
CA ILE A 75 -4.20 -12.07 -4.52
C ILE A 75 -3.40 -11.83 -3.25
N HIS A 76 -4.03 -11.98 -2.09
CA HIS A 76 -3.37 -11.74 -0.82
C HIS A 76 -2.12 -12.62 -0.67
N LYS A 77 -1.02 -12.01 -0.22
CA LYS A 77 0.21 -12.70 0.22
C LYS A 77 0.64 -12.12 1.57
N PRO A 78 1.18 -12.94 2.48
CA PRO A 78 1.77 -12.42 3.72
C PRO A 78 2.89 -11.42 3.41
N LEU A 79 3.02 -10.40 4.25
CA LEU A 79 4.05 -9.38 4.09
C LEU A 79 5.33 -9.77 4.82
N SER A 80 6.49 -9.41 4.25
CA SER A 80 7.78 -9.59 4.90
C SER A 80 7.91 -8.76 6.18
N LYS A 81 8.70 -9.23 7.14
CA LYS A 81 8.89 -8.52 8.42
C LYS A 81 9.62 -7.17 8.23
N SER A 82 10.56 -7.09 7.30
CA SER A 82 11.43 -5.93 7.12
C SER A 82 10.78 -4.82 6.28
N PHE A 83 10.53 -5.10 5.00
CA PHE A 83 10.13 -4.09 4.02
C PHE A 83 8.63 -4.03 3.77
N LYS A 84 7.86 -4.99 4.31
CA LYS A 84 6.42 -5.12 4.04
C LYS A 84 6.13 -5.36 2.56
N VAL A 85 7.06 -6.00 1.87
CA VAL A 85 6.88 -6.53 0.53
C VAL A 85 6.13 -7.86 0.62
N PRO A 86 5.18 -8.15 -0.28
CA PRO A 86 4.55 -9.47 -0.39
C PRO A 86 5.59 -10.58 -0.53
N LEU A 87 5.44 -11.66 0.26
CA LEU A 87 6.32 -12.82 0.15
C LEU A 87 6.02 -13.63 -1.12
N ALA A 88 7.08 -14.08 -1.80
CA ALA A 88 7.01 -15.03 -2.91
C ALA A 88 6.73 -16.44 -2.36
N THR A 89 5.47 -16.70 -2.01
CA THR A 89 4.98 -17.98 -1.48
C THR A 89 3.66 -18.34 -2.15
N ASP A 90 3.32 -19.62 -2.19
CA ASP A 90 1.99 -20.07 -2.65
C ASP A 90 0.89 -19.79 -1.65
N LEU A 91 1.23 -19.52 -0.38
CA LEU A 91 0.27 -19.20 0.67
C LEU A 91 -0.57 -17.97 0.28
N SER A 92 -1.89 -18.15 0.24
CA SER A 92 -2.85 -17.08 0.05
C SER A 92 -4.10 -17.37 0.87
N TYR A 93 -4.66 -16.32 1.47
CA TYR A 93 -5.89 -16.41 2.26
C TYR A 93 -7.12 -15.94 1.46
N GLY A 94 -6.94 -15.52 0.21
CA GLY A 94 -8.03 -15.04 -0.63
C GLY A 94 -7.62 -13.87 -1.52
N ARG A 95 -8.63 -13.17 -2.04
CA ARG A 95 -8.47 -12.02 -2.93
C ARG A 95 -9.27 -10.85 -2.38
N PHE A 96 -8.75 -9.65 -2.59
CA PHE A 96 -9.44 -8.42 -2.23
C PHE A 96 -9.39 -7.42 -3.38
N LEU A 97 -10.31 -6.47 -3.35
CA LEU A 97 -10.31 -5.35 -4.28
C LEU A 97 -9.72 -4.14 -3.59
N VAL A 98 -8.83 -3.44 -4.28
CA VAL A 98 -8.29 -2.15 -3.90
C VAL A 98 -9.01 -1.10 -4.72
N SER A 99 -9.75 -0.21 -4.05
CA SER A 99 -10.46 0.90 -4.67
C SER A 99 -9.72 2.20 -4.41
N THR A 100 -9.49 2.99 -5.46
CA THR A 100 -8.85 4.32 -5.37
C THR A 100 -9.44 5.27 -6.41
N ARG A 101 -9.46 6.58 -6.11
CA ARG A 101 -9.85 7.61 -7.09
C ARG A 101 -8.73 7.93 -8.08
N LYS A 102 -7.50 7.48 -7.81
CA LYS A 102 -6.36 7.67 -8.71
C LYS A 102 -6.45 6.68 -9.86
N PHE A 103 -6.21 7.14 -11.08
CA PHE A 103 -6.05 6.26 -12.24
C PHE A 103 -4.86 5.31 -12.02
N LEU A 104 -5.08 4.01 -12.26
CA LEU A 104 -4.04 2.99 -12.25
C LEU A 104 -3.80 2.53 -13.69
N ASP A 105 -2.67 2.94 -14.27
CA ASP A 105 -2.28 2.54 -15.62
C ASP A 105 -2.03 1.01 -15.65
N PRO A 106 -2.81 0.22 -16.42
CA PRO A 106 -2.63 -1.23 -16.50
C PRO A 106 -1.27 -1.67 -17.04
N SER A 107 -0.54 -0.79 -17.74
CA SER A 107 0.82 -1.02 -18.24
C SER A 107 1.87 -0.88 -17.14
N ILE A 108 1.56 -0.14 -16.07
CA ILE A 108 2.41 0.01 -14.89
C ILE A 108 2.02 -1.01 -13.82
N TYR A 109 0.73 -1.07 -13.48
CA TYR A 109 0.10 -1.98 -12.52
C TYR A 109 -0.28 -3.30 -13.19
N THR A 110 0.72 -3.97 -13.78
CA THR A 110 0.52 -5.19 -14.53
C THR A 110 0.25 -6.39 -13.61
N LYS A 111 -0.47 -7.38 -14.15
CA LYS A 111 -0.65 -8.68 -13.51
C LYS A 111 0.70 -9.28 -13.13
N GLY A 112 0.79 -9.85 -11.92
CA GLY A 112 2.00 -10.48 -11.42
C GLY A 112 2.88 -9.59 -10.54
N LYS A 113 2.72 -8.26 -10.61
CA LYS A 113 3.49 -7.35 -9.76
C LYS A 113 3.05 -7.37 -8.30
N SER A 114 4.02 -7.18 -7.42
CA SER A 114 3.79 -7.07 -5.98
C SER A 114 3.27 -5.69 -5.60
N VAL A 115 2.24 -5.65 -4.77
CA VAL A 115 1.66 -4.41 -4.25
C VAL A 115 1.41 -4.53 -2.76
N THR A 116 1.62 -3.43 -2.06
CA THR A 116 1.29 -3.27 -0.65
C THR A 116 0.36 -2.08 -0.50
N VAL A 117 -0.69 -2.24 0.30
CA VAL A 117 -1.80 -1.32 0.41
C VAL A 117 -2.15 -1.06 1.86
N ILE A 118 -2.30 0.22 2.18
CA ILE A 118 -2.91 0.68 3.42
C ILE A 118 -4.24 1.33 3.07
N GLY A 119 -5.29 0.94 3.77
CA GLY A 119 -6.62 1.48 3.53
C GLY A 119 -7.62 1.06 4.60
N ARG A 120 -8.91 1.30 4.33
CA ARG A 120 -10.00 0.80 5.17
C ARG A 120 -10.85 -0.19 4.40
N LEU A 121 -11.24 -1.28 5.04
CA LEU A 121 -12.26 -2.17 4.51
C LEU A 121 -13.59 -1.40 4.44
N SER A 122 -14.01 -1.05 3.23
CA SER A 122 -15.11 -0.12 2.99
C SER A 122 -16.44 -0.83 2.80
N ARG A 123 -16.42 -1.99 2.15
CA ARG A 123 -17.60 -2.80 1.86
C ARG A 123 -17.18 -4.21 1.46
N VAL A 124 -18.16 -5.08 1.31
CA VAL A 124 -18.04 -6.37 0.63
C VAL A 124 -18.75 -6.27 -0.71
N GLN A 125 -18.11 -6.74 -1.78
CA GLN A 125 -18.66 -6.71 -3.13
C GLN A 125 -18.76 -8.14 -3.68
N PRO A 126 -19.95 -8.57 -4.13
CA PRO A 126 -20.09 -9.81 -4.87
C PRO A 126 -19.26 -9.77 -6.16
N GLY A 127 -18.71 -10.91 -6.54
CA GLY A 127 -18.00 -11.09 -7.79
C GLY A 127 -17.82 -12.56 -8.12
N ILE A 128 -16.96 -12.85 -9.10
CA ILE A 128 -16.72 -14.20 -9.59
C ILE A 128 -15.21 -14.42 -9.71
N ILE A 129 -14.75 -15.60 -9.30
CA ILE A 129 -13.41 -16.11 -9.62
C ILE A 129 -13.59 -17.35 -10.47
N GLY A 130 -13.13 -17.29 -11.72
CA GLY A 130 -13.38 -18.35 -12.71
C GLY A 130 -14.89 -18.48 -12.95
N LYS A 131 -15.51 -19.53 -12.39
CA LYS A 131 -16.97 -19.77 -12.46
C LYS A 131 -17.64 -19.82 -11.08
N ARG A 132 -16.92 -19.49 -10.01
CA ARG A 132 -17.44 -19.58 -8.63
C ARG A 132 -17.79 -18.19 -8.10
N PRO A 133 -18.96 -18.02 -7.47
CA PRO A 133 -19.30 -16.78 -6.78
C PRO A 133 -18.29 -16.52 -5.67
N TYR A 134 -17.98 -15.24 -5.46
CA TYR A 134 -17.00 -14.80 -4.49
C TYR A 134 -17.46 -13.50 -3.82
N LYS A 135 -17.02 -13.30 -2.58
CA LYS A 135 -17.25 -12.06 -1.83
C LYS A 135 -15.91 -11.36 -1.65
N TYR A 136 -15.70 -10.28 -2.38
CA TYR A 136 -14.49 -9.48 -2.27
C TYR A 136 -14.60 -8.49 -1.12
N PRO A 137 -13.68 -8.51 -0.14
CA PRO A 137 -13.44 -7.35 0.70
C PRO A 137 -12.91 -6.22 -0.17
N VAL A 138 -13.52 -5.03 -0.09
CA VAL A 138 -13.12 -3.85 -0.85
C VAL A 138 -12.40 -2.87 0.06
N ILE A 139 -11.10 -2.73 -0.13
CA ILE A 139 -10.25 -1.81 0.62
C ILE A 139 -10.19 -0.48 -0.13
N SER A 140 -10.73 0.57 0.48
CA SER A 140 -10.53 1.94 0.01
C SER A 140 -9.12 2.37 0.39
N ALA A 141 -8.24 2.48 -0.60
CA ALA A 141 -6.82 2.73 -0.37
C ALA A 141 -6.55 4.19 0.02
N SER A 142 -5.73 4.37 1.05
CA SER A 142 -5.09 5.65 1.38
C SER A 142 -3.64 5.69 0.91
N HIS A 143 -2.97 4.54 0.84
CA HIS A 143 -1.59 4.40 0.36
C HIS A 143 -1.48 3.11 -0.45
N ILE A 144 -0.94 3.21 -1.66
CA ILE A 144 -0.59 2.06 -2.51
C ILE A 144 0.89 2.19 -2.84
N HIS A 145 1.64 1.13 -2.57
CA HIS A 145 3.03 1.02 -2.97
C HIS A 145 3.18 -0.16 -3.93
N LEU A 146 3.55 0.15 -5.17
CA LEU A 146 3.89 -0.84 -6.20
C LEU A 146 5.39 -1.14 -6.10
N TRP A 147 5.73 -2.42 -5.94
CA TRP A 147 7.11 -2.85 -5.90
C TRP A 147 7.68 -3.01 -7.31
N SER A 148 8.95 -2.65 -7.49
CA SER A 148 9.70 -2.99 -8.70
C SER A 148 10.01 -4.49 -8.74
N ASP A 149 10.23 -5.03 -9.94
CA ASP A 149 10.62 -6.43 -10.17
C ASP A 149 12.10 -6.69 -9.81
N THR A 150 12.84 -5.69 -9.33
CA THR A 150 14.28 -5.75 -9.02
C THR A 150 14.51 -5.80 -7.51
N TYR A 151 14.44 -6.98 -6.89
CA TYR A 151 14.88 -7.21 -5.51
C TYR A 151 15.44 -8.61 -5.33
#